data_AF-A0A845LPG8-F1
#
_entry.id   AF-A0A845LPG8-F1
#
_cell.length_a   1.000
_cell.length_b   1.000
_cell.length_c   1.000
_cell.angle_alpha   90.00
_cell.angle_beta   90.00
_cell.angle_gamma   90.00
#
_symmetry.space_group_name_H-M   'P 1'
#
loop_
_entity.id
_entity.type
_entity.pdbx_description
1 polymer ?
#
loop_
_entity_poly.entity_id
_entity_poly.type
_entity_poly.pdbx_seq_one_letter_code
_entity_poly.pdbx_strand_id
1 'polypeptide(L)'
;MGIKITNELVRFVYLNTPDKCAVERELDRLYDIISNNLSKAKSARDLKNAQSDFDMLIQISEVLKQRGDFASSEVERYIQKSGALIEKLELKKEYIRRKRSYSGIYIYA
;
A
#
# COMPACT_ATOMS: atom_id res chain seq x y z
N MET A 1 -7.31 -2.25 14.83
CA MET A 1 -8.22 -2.58 13.72
C MET A 1 -7.69 -1.87 12.49
N GLY A 2 -7.20 -2.60 11.49
CA GLY A 2 -6.79 -2.02 10.21
C GLY A 2 -8.02 -1.79 9.34
N ILE A 3 -8.07 -0.65 8.66
CA ILE A 3 -9.11 -0.38 7.65
C ILE A 3 -8.90 -1.41 6.53
N LYS A 4 -9.86 -2.32 6.34
CA LYS A 4 -9.91 -3.14 5.13
C LYS A 4 -10.32 -2.21 4.00
N ILE A 5 -9.38 -1.88 3.12
CA ILE A 5 -9.76 -1.40 1.80
C ILE A 5 -10.48 -2.59 1.15
N THR A 6 -11.80 -2.53 1.04
CA THR A 6 -12.58 -3.60 0.42
C THR A 6 -12.61 -3.39 -1.08
N ASN A 7 -12.65 -4.48 -1.85
CA ASN A 7 -12.89 -4.44 -3.30
C ASN A 7 -14.14 -3.61 -3.68
N GLU A 8 -15.08 -3.43 -2.75
CA GLU A 8 -16.23 -2.54 -2.89
C GLU A 8 -15.86 -1.06 -2.90
N LEU A 9 -14.88 -0.60 -2.11
CA LEU A 9 -14.40 0.78 -2.15
C LEU A 9 -13.72 1.07 -3.49
N VAL A 10 -12.94 0.11 -4.00
CA VAL A 10 -12.34 0.16 -5.34
C VAL A 10 -13.44 0.25 -6.40
N ARG A 11 -14.47 -0.62 -6.35
CA ARG A 11 -15.63 -0.53 -7.24
C ARG A 11 -16.41 0.79 -7.11
N PHE A 12 -16.58 1.31 -5.89
CA PHE A 12 -17.41 2.49 -5.62
C PHE A 12 -16.72 3.79 -6.07
N VAL A 13 -15.41 3.92 -5.84
CA VAL A 13 -14.60 5.03 -6.36
C VAL A 13 -14.48 4.96 -7.89
N TYR A 14 -14.38 3.76 -8.47
CA TYR A 14 -14.04 3.59 -9.90
C TYR A 14 -15.19 3.30 -10.87
N LEU A 15 -16.37 2.83 -10.47
CA LEU A 15 -17.46 2.59 -11.43
C LEU A 15 -18.39 3.81 -11.63
N ASN A 16 -18.40 4.78 -10.70
CA ASN A 16 -19.43 5.83 -10.69
C ASN A 16 -18.94 7.28 -10.53
N THR A 17 -17.62 7.53 -10.41
CA THR A 17 -17.11 8.91 -10.25
C THR A 17 -16.54 9.44 -11.57
N PRO A 18 -17.19 10.43 -12.22
CA PRO A 18 -16.64 11.09 -13.41
C PRO A 18 -15.61 12.18 -13.08
N ASP A 19 -15.41 12.50 -11.80
CA ASP A 19 -14.53 13.58 -11.35
C ASP A 19 -13.12 13.07 -11.02
N LYS A 20 -12.16 13.37 -11.91
CA LYS A 20 -10.73 13.10 -11.75
C LYS A 20 -10.19 13.64 -10.42
N CYS A 21 -10.57 14.86 -10.01
CA CYS A 21 -10.08 15.50 -8.79
C CYS A 21 -10.57 14.79 -7.53
N ALA A 22 -11.73 14.14 -7.57
CA ALA A 22 -12.20 13.32 -6.45
C ALA A 22 -11.35 12.05 -6.31
N VAL A 23 -11.04 11.40 -7.43
CA VAL A 23 -10.20 10.19 -7.47
C VAL A 23 -8.78 10.48 -6.97
N GLU A 24 -8.16 11.58 -7.40
CA GLU A 24 -6.82 11.98 -6.94
C GLU A 24 -6.77 12.18 -5.42
N ARG A 25 -7.77 12.87 -4.85
CA ARG A 25 -7.85 13.09 -3.40
C ARG A 25 -7.99 11.80 -2.62
N GLU A 26 -8.82 10.86 -3.10
CA GLU A 26 -8.97 9.56 -2.45
C GLU A 26 -7.72 8.70 -2.58
N LEU A 27 -7.04 8.73 -3.72
CA LEU A 27 -5.74 8.07 -3.89
C LEU A 27 -4.73 8.60 -2.88
N ASP A 28 -4.58 9.92 -2.76
CA ASP A 28 -3.65 10.51 -1.81
C ASP A 28 -3.97 10.14 -0.36
N ARG A 29 -5.25 10.13 0.02
CA ARG A 29 -5.70 9.63 1.34
C ARG A 29 -5.32 8.17 1.55
N LEU A 30 -5.51 7.31 0.56
CA LEU A 30 -5.15 5.89 0.65
C LEU A 30 -3.64 5.72 0.81
N TYR A 31 -2.83 6.45 0.05
CA TYR A 31 -1.38 6.44 0.19
C TYR A 31 -0.94 6.85 1.61
N ASP A 32 -1.56 7.88 2.19
CA ASP A 32 -1.25 8.32 3.55
C ASP A 32 -1.65 7.30 4.61
N ILE A 33 -2.83 6.68 4.47
CA ILE A 33 -3.29 5.60 5.36
C ILE A 33 -2.32 4.42 5.31
N ILE A 34 -1.93 3.98 4.11
CA ILE A 34 -1.03 2.84 3.92
C ILE A 34 0.36 3.15 4.47
N SER A 35 0.88 4.35 4.20
CA SER A 35 2.15 4.82 4.76
C SER A 35 2.13 4.83 6.29
N ASN A 36 1.03 5.31 6.90
CA ASN A 36 0.85 5.32 8.35
C ASN A 36 0.69 3.91 8.94
N ASN A 37 -0.02 3.01 8.28
CA ASN A 37 -0.15 1.62 8.69
C ASN A 37 1.21 0.93 8.63
N LEU A 38 1.95 1.16 7.55
CA LEU A 38 3.30 0.64 7.37
C LEU A 38 4.24 1.17 8.46
N SER A 39 4.20 2.45 8.81
CA SER A 39 5.05 3.02 9.87
C SER A 39 4.72 2.44 11.25
N LYS A 40 3.44 2.13 11.52
CA LYS A 40 2.97 1.53 12.78
C LYS A 40 3.08 -0.01 12.83
N ALA A 41 3.32 -0.68 11.70
CA ALA A 41 3.42 -2.13 11.64
C ALA A 41 4.52 -2.67 12.57
N LYS A 42 4.18 -3.59 13.47
CA LYS A 42 5.13 -4.19 14.43
C LYS A 42 5.19 -5.72 14.30
N SER A 43 4.25 -6.32 13.57
CA SER A 43 4.12 -7.76 13.43
C SER A 43 4.13 -8.22 11.97
N ALA A 44 4.42 -9.50 11.76
CA ALA A 44 4.31 -10.14 10.45
C ALA A 44 2.88 -10.07 9.87
N ARG A 45 1.86 -10.05 10.74
CA ARG A 45 0.45 -9.89 10.32
C ARG A 45 0.19 -8.49 9.78
N ASP A 46 0.72 -7.46 10.43
CA ASP A 46 0.59 -6.07 9.95
C ASP A 46 1.28 -5.89 8.59
N LEU A 47 2.47 -6.50 8.42
CA LEU A 47 3.20 -6.48 7.16
C LEU A 47 2.43 -7.22 6.05
N LYS A 48 1.77 -8.34 6.36
CA LYS A 48 0.93 -9.07 5.41
C LYS A 48 -0.29 -8.25 4.98
N ASN A 49 -0.92 -7.53 5.91
CA ASN A 49 -2.03 -6.63 5.58
C ASN A 49 -1.55 -5.48 4.69
N ALA A 50 -0.42 -4.85 5.02
CA ALA A 50 0.17 -3.79 4.20
C ALA A 50 0.49 -4.28 2.78
N GLN A 51 1.00 -5.52 2.62
CA GLN A 51 1.20 -6.12 1.30
C GLN A 51 -0.11 -6.15 0.48
N SER A 52 -1.20 -6.62 1.08
CA SER A 52 -2.51 -6.65 0.41
C SER A 52 -2.99 -5.25 0.03
N ASP A 53 -2.70 -4.24 0.84
CA ASP A 53 -3.05 -2.85 0.54
C ASP A 53 -2.25 -2.31 -0.66
N PHE A 54 -0.98 -2.71 -0.82
CA PHE A 54 -0.17 -2.38 -2.00
C PHE A 54 -0.66 -3.06 -3.27
N ASP A 55 -1.02 -4.34 -3.18
CA ASP A 55 -1.55 -5.07 -4.33
C ASP A 55 -2.83 -4.40 -4.86
N MET A 56 -3.66 -3.85 -3.96
CA MET A 56 -4.83 -3.04 -4.34
C MET A 56 -4.45 -1.71 -5.03
N LEU A 57 -3.42 -0.99 -4.56
CA LEU A 57 -2.96 0.24 -5.22
C LEU A 57 -2.45 -0.01 -6.64
N ILE A 58 -1.80 -1.16 -6.87
CA ILE A 58 -1.34 -1.57 -8.20
C ILE A 58 -2.53 -1.81 -9.12
N GLN A 59 -3.53 -2.59 -8.67
CA GLN A 59 -4.75 -2.83 -9.45
C GLN A 59 -5.48 -1.52 -9.78
N ILE A 60 -5.54 -0.60 -8.83
CA ILE A 60 -6.10 0.74 -9.05
C ILE A 60 -5.35 1.48 -10.17
N SER A 61 -4.02 1.46 -10.14
CA SER A 61 -3.18 2.11 -11.16
C SER A 61 -3.38 1.51 -12.56
N GLU A 62 -3.59 0.19 -12.65
CA GLU A 62 -3.90 -0.49 -13.91
C GLU A 62 -5.29 -0.08 -14.46
N VAL A 63 -6.30 0.01 -13.60
CA VAL A 63 -7.65 0.49 -13.99
C VAL A 63 -7.59 1.94 -14.49
N LEU A 64 -6.84 2.81 -13.81
CA LEU A 64 -6.62 4.19 -14.24
C LEU A 64 -5.98 4.26 -15.64
N LYS A 65 -4.99 3.40 -15.90
CA LYS A 65 -4.31 3.31 -17.20
C LYS A 65 -5.27 2.88 -18.31
N GLN A 66 -6.13 1.91 -18.04
CA GLN A 66 -7.08 1.37 -19.03
C GLN A 66 -8.20 2.35 -19.38
N ARG A 67 -8.66 3.14 -18.40
CA ARG A 67 -9.75 4.11 -18.63
C ARG A 67 -9.32 5.28 -19.52
N GLY A 68 -8.05 5.66 -19.51
CA GLY A 68 -7.56 6.81 -20.30
C GLY A 68 -7.99 8.18 -19.77
N ASP A 69 -8.67 8.24 -18.62
CA ASP A 69 -9.07 9.48 -17.95
C ASP A 69 -7.88 10.22 -17.31
N PHE A 70 -6.75 9.54 -17.17
CA PHE A 70 -5.50 10.05 -16.61
C PHE A 70 -4.40 10.01 -17.66
N ALA A 71 -3.54 11.02 -17.65
CA ALA A 71 -2.35 11.00 -18.50
C ALA A 71 -1.41 9.88 -18.05
N SER A 72 -0.71 9.26 -19.00
CA SER A 72 0.23 8.17 -18.70
C SER A 72 1.26 8.56 -17.63
N SER A 73 1.73 9.81 -17.66
CA SER A 73 2.68 10.35 -16.66
C SER A 73 2.09 10.45 -15.26
N GLU A 74 0.79 10.69 -15.12
CA GLU A 74 0.10 10.75 -13.82
C GLU A 74 -0.02 9.35 -13.22
N VAL A 75 -0.40 8.37 -14.05
CA VAL A 75 -0.46 6.97 -13.62
C VAL A 75 0.93 6.45 -13.25
N GLU A 76 1.96 6.78 -14.03
CA GLU A 76 3.35 6.45 -13.71
C GLU A 76 3.79 7.03 -12.37
N ARG A 77 3.37 8.26 -12.03
CA ARG A 77 3.66 8.86 -10.72
C ARG A 77 3.06 8.05 -9.57
N TYR A 78 1.84 7.53 -9.72
CA TYR A 78 1.21 6.66 -8.71
C TYR A 78 1.92 5.31 -8.60
N ILE A 79 2.32 4.72 -9.71
CA ILE A 79 3.13 3.48 -9.71
C ILE A 79 4.46 3.70 -8.98
N GLN A 80 5.16 4.81 -9.26
CA GLN A 80 6.40 5.15 -8.56
C GLN A 80 6.20 5.35 -7.06
N LYS A 81 5.12 6.05 -6.67
CA LYS A 81 4.76 6.27 -5.25
C LYS A 81 4.49 4.93 -4.54
N SER A 82 3.82 4.00 -5.21
CA SER A 82 3.62 2.63 -4.73
C SER A 82 4.95 1.88 -4.58
N GLY A 83 5.84 1.96 -5.57
CA GLY A 83 7.17 1.35 -5.53
C GLY A 83 8.01 1.79 -4.32
N ALA A 84 8.06 3.09 -4.05
CA ALA A 84 8.78 3.62 -2.89
C ALA A 84 8.23 3.12 -1.54
N LEU A 85 6.93 2.87 -1.45
CA LEU A 85 6.32 2.29 -0.24
C LEU A 85 6.58 0.78 -0.13
N ILE A 86 6.61 0.06 -1.24
CA ILE A 86 6.99 -1.37 -1.28
C ILE A 86 8.44 -1.55 -0.82
N GLU A 87 9.37 -0.70 -1.23
CA GLU A 87 10.75 -0.74 -0.73
C GLU A 87 10.81 -0.56 0.80
N LYS A 88 10.04 0.40 1.34
CA LYS A 88 9.93 0.58 2.79
C LYS A 88 9.35 -0.66 3.48
N LEU A 89 8.40 -1.35 2.85
CA LEU A 89 7.84 -2.60 3.36
C LEU A 89 8.91 -3.69 3.43
N GLU A 90 9.71 -3.88 2.38
CA GLU A 90 10.77 -4.89 2.35
C GLU A 90 11.84 -4.65 3.41
N LEU A 91 12.29 -3.40 3.56
CA LEU A 91 13.23 -3.02 4.64
C LEU A 91 12.65 -3.34 6.03
N LYS A 92 11.36 -3.09 6.23
CA LYS A 92 10.69 -3.35 7.51
C LYS A 92 10.45 -4.82 7.78
N LYS A 93 10.12 -5.61 6.74
CA LYS A 93 10.08 -7.08 6.79
C LYS A 93 11.43 -7.62 7.24
N GLU A 94 12.52 -7.13 6.66
CA GLU A 94 13.86 -7.57 7.00
C GLU A 94 14.25 -7.20 8.44
N TYR A 95 13.94 -5.97 8.88
CA TYR A 95 14.17 -5.55 10.26
C TYR A 95 13.44 -6.46 11.27
N ILE A 96 12.16 -6.74 11.05
CA ILE A 96 11.36 -7.61 11.93
C ILE A 96 11.90 -9.05 11.92
N ARG A 97 12.34 -9.55 10.76
CA ARG A 97 12.98 -10.87 10.64
C ARG A 97 14.27 -10.95 11.47
N ARG A 98 15.18 -9.98 11.31
CA ARG A 98 16.47 -9.92 12.02
C ARG A 98 16.29 -9.76 13.53
N LYS A 99 15.35 -8.94 13.98
CA LYS A 99 15.03 -8.77 15.41
C LYS A 99 14.60 -10.08 16.07
N ARG A 100 13.80 -10.90 15.37
CA ARG A 100 13.39 -12.23 15.86
C ARG A 100 14.56 -13.22 15.97
N SER A 101 15.50 -13.18 15.02
CA SER A 101 16.71 -14.00 15.06
C SER A 101 17.62 -13.65 16.25
N TYR A 102 17.73 -12.36 16.61
CA TYR A 102 18.57 -11.90 17.72
C TYR A 102 18.05 -12.38 19.09
N SER A 103 16.74 -12.48 19.27
CA SER A 103 16.12 -13.02 20.49
C SER A 103 16.22 -14.55 20.64
N GLY A 104 16.74 -15.26 19.64
CA GLY A 104 16.95 -16.71 19.67
C GLY A 104 18.35 -17.14 20.15
N ILE A 105 19.26 -16.20 20.39
CA ILE A 105 20.59 -16.48 20.92
C ILE A 105 20.53 -16.36 22.45
N TYR A 106 19.86 -17.31 23.10
CA TYR A 106 20.16 -17.61 24.50
C TYR A 106 21.44 -18.46 24.49
N ILE A 107 22.58 -17.80 24.64
CA ILE A 107 23.81 -18.48 25.03
C ILE A 107 23.54 -19.01 26.44
N TYR A 108 23.28 -20.30 26.56
CA TYR A 108 23.51 -21.00 27.82
C TYR A 108 25.02 -20.92 28.06
N ALA A 109 25.43 -20.00 28.93
CA ALA A 109 26.76 -19.94 29.53
C ALA A 109 26.62 -20.26 31.02
#